data_AF-A0A060CEM7-F1
#
_entry.id   AF-A0A060CEM7-F1
#
_cell.length_a   1.000
_cell.length_b   1.000
_cell.length_c   1.000
_cell.angle_alpha   90.00
_cell.angle_beta   90.00
_cell.angle_gamma   90.00
#
_symmetry.space_group_name_H-M   'P 1'
#
loop_
_entity.id
_entity.type
_entity.pdbx_description
1 polymer ?
#
loop_
_entity_poly.entity_id
_entity_poly.type
_entity_poly.pdbx_seq_one_letter_code
_entity_poly.pdbx_strand_id
1 'polypeptide(L)'
;YTIAGKTGTTQSSPGSTSDRDHWYIGYTPDIVLATWVGFDSSKYSLDDEGTRGGSALFKEQMQAILPQTAGTKFTVKSASARLNNTTSTSSGLWKTLENAGSNLKDDFQINF
;
A
#
# COMPACT_ATOMS: atom_id res chain seq x y z
N TYR A 1 12.56 11.27 1.24
CA TYR A 1 11.20 11.55 1.74
C TYR A 1 10.42 10.25 1.84
N THR A 2 9.52 10.13 2.81
CA THR A 2 8.56 9.02 2.87
C THR A 2 7.30 9.47 2.15
N ILE A 3 6.86 8.70 1.16
CA ILE A 3 5.68 8.99 0.33
C ILE A 3 4.78 7.77 0.40
N ALA A 4 3.48 7.99 0.58
CA ALA A 4 2.47 6.96 0.41
C ALA A 4 1.78 7.17 -0.95
N GLY A 5 1.49 6.10 -1.69
CA GLY A 5 0.91 6.24 -3.02
C GLY A 5 0.41 4.95 -3.63
N LYS A 6 -0.25 5.08 -4.78
CA LYS A 6 -0.82 3.98 -5.56
C LYS A 6 -0.74 4.31 -7.05
N THR A 7 -0.53 3.27 -7.85
CA THR A 7 -0.63 3.31 -9.31
C THR A 7 -1.99 2.77 -9.77
N GLY A 8 -2.50 3.25 -10.89
CA GLY A 8 -3.71 2.74 -11.53
C GLY A 8 -3.53 2.63 -13.04
N THR A 9 -4.16 1.62 -13.64
CA THR A 9 -4.11 1.40 -15.09
C THR A 9 -5.51 1.04 -15.58
N THR A 10 -5.87 1.49 -16.78
CA THR A 10 -7.10 1.06 -17.47
C THR A 10 -6.74 0.29 -18.73
N GLN A 11 -7.51 -0.75 -19.03
CA GLN A 11 -7.32 -1.54 -20.25
C GLN A 11 -8.01 -0.86 -21.43
N SER A 12 -7.39 -0.93 -22.61
CA SER A 12 -7.91 -0.41 -23.86
C SER A 12 -9.21 -1.11 -24.29
N SER A 13 -9.36 -2.41 -24.01
CA SER A 13 -10.57 -3.21 -24.31
C SER A 13 -10.63 -4.45 -23.41
N PRO A 14 -11.81 -5.04 -23.11
CA PRO A 14 -11.90 -6.26 -22.31
C PRO A 14 -11.06 -7.40 -22.90
N GLY A 15 -10.15 -7.96 -22.09
CA GLY A 15 -9.26 -9.05 -22.50
C GLY A 15 -8.01 -8.61 -23.28
N SER A 16 -7.80 -7.31 -23.46
CA SER A 16 -6.57 -6.77 -24.02
C SER A 16 -5.50 -6.62 -22.95
N THR A 17 -4.25 -6.89 -23.30
CA THR A 17 -3.07 -6.52 -22.50
C THR A 17 -2.67 -5.07 -22.72
N SER A 18 -3.40 -4.36 -23.59
CA SER A 18 -3.09 -2.97 -23.93
C SER A 18 -3.58 -2.00 -22.87
N ASP A 19 -2.70 -1.13 -22.41
CA ASP A 19 -3.01 -0.07 -21.44
C ASP A 19 -3.41 1.23 -22.14
N ARG A 20 -4.49 1.86 -21.67
CA ARG A 20 -5.02 3.14 -22.21
C ARG A 20 -4.65 4.34 -21.38
N ASP A 21 -4.67 4.19 -20.06
CA ASP A 21 -4.38 5.25 -19.10
C ASP A 21 -3.47 4.72 -17.99
N HIS A 22 -2.49 5.52 -17.58
CA HIS A 22 -1.74 5.30 -16.35
C HIS A 22 -1.92 6.48 -15.39
N TRP A 23 -2.19 6.16 -14.12
CA TRP A 23 -2.37 7.12 -13.05
C TRP A 23 -1.36 6.85 -11.93
N TYR A 24 -0.74 7.92 -11.43
CA TYR A 24 0.18 7.91 -10.30
C TYR A 24 -0.31 8.91 -9.27
N ILE A 25 -0.75 8.42 -8.12
CA ILE A 25 -1.19 9.27 -7.02
C ILE A 25 -0.31 9.00 -5.82
N GLY A 26 0.24 10.05 -5.22
CA GLY A 26 0.97 9.94 -3.98
C GLY A 26 0.91 11.20 -3.15
N TYR A 27 1.20 11.04 -1.87
CA TYR A 27 1.05 12.09 -0.89
C TYR A 27 2.08 11.98 0.23
N THR A 28 2.31 13.13 0.86
CA THR A 28 2.88 13.29 2.20
C THR A 28 1.83 13.95 3.09
N PRO A 29 2.06 14.16 4.39
CA PRO A 29 1.14 14.96 5.19
C PRO A 29 1.00 16.42 4.71
N ASP A 30 1.94 16.92 3.91
CA ASP A 30 1.96 18.32 3.47
C ASP A 30 1.31 18.53 2.09
N ILE A 31 1.34 17.53 1.20
CA ILE A 31 0.87 17.65 -0.19
C ILE A 31 0.28 16.35 -0.75
N VAL A 32 -0.59 16.49 -1.74
CA VAL A 32 -1.07 15.41 -2.62
C VAL A 32 -0.72 15.76 -4.06
N LEU A 33 -0.15 14.82 -4.80
CA LEU A 33 0.11 14.94 -6.24
C LEU A 33 -0.58 13.78 -6.96
N ALA A 34 -1.31 14.11 -8.02
CA ALA A 34 -1.95 13.17 -8.92
C ALA A 34 -1.49 13.47 -10.35
N THR A 35 -0.89 12.48 -11.00
CA THR A 35 -0.36 12.56 -12.35
C THR A 35 -1.05 11.51 -13.22
N TRP A 36 -1.56 11.93 -14.37
CA TRP A 36 -2.14 11.06 -15.39
C TRP A 36 -1.35 11.15 -16.68
N VAL A 37 -1.23 10.01 -17.36
CA VAL A 37 -0.67 9.93 -18.70
C VAL A 37 -1.56 9.04 -19.56
N GLY A 38 -1.92 9.54 -20.73
CA GLY A 38 -2.71 8.85 -21.74
C GLY A 38 -2.78 9.65 -23.03
N PHE A 39 -3.42 9.06 -24.04
CA PHE A 39 -3.67 9.72 -25.31
C PHE A 39 -5.11 10.23 -25.38
N ASP A 40 -5.31 11.40 -25.99
CA ASP A 40 -6.65 11.94 -26.23
C ASP A 40 -7.50 11.07 -27.17
N SER A 41 -6.84 10.26 -28.00
CA SER A 41 -7.48 9.33 -28.95
C SER A 41 -7.28 7.89 -28.54
N SER A 42 -8.36 7.10 -28.55
CA SER A 42 -8.34 5.66 -28.24
C SER A 42 -7.69 4.79 -29.31
N LYS A 43 -7.11 5.40 -30.36
CA LYS A 43 -6.40 4.68 -31.43
C LYS A 43 -4.97 4.30 -31.04
N TYR A 44 -4.41 4.91 -30.00
CA TYR A 44 -3.04 4.69 -29.55
C TYR A 44 -3.03 4.00 -28.19
N SER A 45 -2.10 3.06 -28.01
CA SER A 45 -1.88 2.31 -26.77
C SER A 45 -0.64 2.82 -26.05
N LEU A 46 -0.62 2.70 -24.72
CA LEU A 46 0.52 3.04 -23.87
C LEU A 46 1.54 1.89 -23.69
N ASP A 47 1.34 0.76 -24.38
CA ASP A 47 2.08 -0.50 -24.15
C ASP A 47 3.61 -0.40 -24.19
N ASP A 48 4.19 0.56 -24.90
CA ASP A 48 5.64 0.72 -25.01
C ASP A 48 6.22 1.87 -24.14
N GLU A 49 5.42 2.89 -23.78
CA GLU A 49 5.95 4.18 -23.26
C GLU A 49 5.29 4.66 -21.96
N GLY A 50 4.04 4.29 -21.67
CA GLY A 50 3.27 4.91 -20.58
C GLY A 50 3.76 4.54 -19.18
N THR A 51 4.16 3.28 -18.97
CA THR A 51 4.60 2.79 -17.66
C THR A 51 5.95 3.40 -17.25
N ARG A 52 6.88 3.59 -18.21
CA ARG A 52 8.22 4.15 -17.95
C ARG A 52 8.21 5.67 -17.91
N GLY A 53 7.52 6.33 -18.84
CA GLY A 53 7.45 7.79 -18.90
C GLY A 53 6.67 8.41 -17.73
N GLY A 54 5.47 7.88 -17.43
CA GLY A 54 4.61 8.46 -16.40
C GLY A 54 5.17 8.32 -14.98
N SER A 55 5.79 7.19 -14.66
CA SER A 55 6.41 6.97 -13.36
C SER A 55 7.65 7.85 -13.16
N ALA A 56 8.44 8.07 -14.21
CA ALA A 56 9.57 8.98 -14.19
C ALA A 56 9.12 10.44 -13.99
N LEU A 57 8.07 10.87 -14.70
CA LEU A 57 7.49 12.21 -14.56
C LEU A 57 6.98 12.47 -13.13
N PHE A 58 6.19 11.54 -12.58
CA PHE A 58 5.69 11.66 -11.21
C PHE A 58 6.85 11.76 -10.20
N LYS A 59 7.89 10.94 -10.38
CA LYS A 59 9.08 10.97 -9.53
C LYS A 59 9.79 12.33 -9.61
N GLU A 60 10.00 12.85 -10.80
CA GLU A 60 10.68 14.13 -11.02
C GLU A 60 9.89 15.29 -10.39
N GLN A 61 8.56 15.32 -10.61
CA GLN A 61 7.67 16.31 -10.00
C GLN A 61 7.78 16.27 -8.46
N MET A 62 7.67 15.08 -7.85
CA MET A 62 7.83 14.93 -6.40
C MET A 62 9.22 15.35 -5.92
N GLN A 63 10.29 15.02 -6.65
CA GLN A 63 11.66 15.40 -6.29
C GLN A 63 11.86 16.92 -6.29
N ALA A 64 11.20 17.64 -7.22
CA ALA A 64 11.24 19.09 -7.29
C ALA A 64 10.39 19.76 -6.20
N ILE A 65 9.21 19.21 -5.88
CA ILE A 65 8.26 19.83 -4.96
C ILE A 65 8.64 19.59 -3.49
N LEU A 66 9.01 18.36 -3.11
CA LEU A 66 9.18 17.98 -1.70
C LEU A 66 10.23 18.78 -0.92
N PRO A 67 11.34 19.26 -1.50
CA PRO A 67 12.27 20.17 -0.81
C PRO A 67 11.65 21.52 -0.40
N GLN A 68 10.50 21.89 -0.98
CA GLN A 68 9.79 23.14 -0.70
C GLN A 68 8.61 22.95 0.28
N THR A 69 8.40 21.75 0.82
CA THR A 69 7.34 21.47 1.80
C THR A 69 7.89 21.42 3.23
N ALA A 70 7.00 21.42 4.23
CA ALA A 70 7.38 21.40 5.64
C ALA A 70 8.13 20.12 6.08
N GLY A 71 8.06 19.03 5.29
CA GLY A 71 8.76 17.78 5.56
C GLY A 71 8.12 16.97 6.69
N THR A 72 6.82 17.14 6.91
CA THR A 72 6.09 16.50 8.01
C THR A 72 6.13 14.98 7.87
N LYS A 73 6.49 14.29 8.96
CA LYS A 73 6.57 12.83 8.99
C LYS A 73 5.20 12.22 9.23
N PHE A 74 4.93 11.06 8.63
CA PHE A 74 3.76 10.26 8.97
C PHE A 74 3.81 9.81 10.43
N THR A 75 2.74 10.08 11.18
CA THR A 75 2.57 9.60 12.56
C THR A 75 2.03 8.18 12.62
N VAL A 76 1.42 7.71 11.53
CA VAL A 76 0.86 6.37 11.42
C VAL A 76 1.91 5.37 10.94
N LYS A 77 2.03 4.24 11.67
CA LYS A 77 2.81 3.08 11.20
C LYS A 77 2.19 2.50 9.93
N SER A 78 3.03 2.01 9.02
CA SER A 78 2.59 1.29 7.82
C SER A 78 1.75 0.06 8.20
N ALA A 79 0.84 -0.34 7.31
CA ALA A 79 -0.02 -1.50 7.55
C ALA A 79 0.79 -2.77 7.87
N SER A 80 1.88 -3.01 7.14
CA SER A 80 2.80 -4.13 7.39
C SER A 80 3.43 -4.07 8.79
N ALA A 81 3.84 -2.88 9.24
CA ALA A 81 4.40 -2.70 10.58
C ALA A 81 3.34 -2.88 11.69
N ARG A 82 2.08 -2.53 11.42
CA ARG A 82 0.96 -2.78 12.35
C ARG A 82 0.60 -4.26 12.41
N LEU A 83 0.63 -4.98 11.29
CA LEU A 83 0.37 -6.42 11.23
C LEU A 83 1.40 -7.21 12.03
N ASN A 84 2.70 -6.95 11.82
CA ASN A 84 3.77 -7.66 12.53
C ASN A 84 3.67 -7.47 14.06
N ASN A 85 3.29 -6.29 14.52
CA ASN A 85 3.09 -6.02 15.95
C ASN A 85 1.88 -6.76 16.52
N THR A 86 0.83 -6.94 15.71
CA THR A 86 -0.40 -7.66 16.11
C THR A 86 -0.17 -9.17 16.20
N THR A 87 0.64 -9.76 15.30
CA THR A 87 0.98 -11.19 15.30
C THR A 87 1.77 -11.60 16.55
N SER A 88 2.69 -10.76 17.03
CA SER A 88 3.44 -11.02 18.27
C SER A 88 2.57 -10.94 19.53
N THR A 89 1.58 -10.05 19.57
CA THR A 89 0.66 -9.93 20.71
C THR A 89 -0.44 -11.00 20.68
N SER A 90 -0.99 -11.34 19.52
CA SER A 90 -2.06 -12.35 19.40
C SER A 90 -1.56 -13.75 19.72
N SER A 91 -0.36 -14.13 19.29
CA SER A 91 0.26 -15.41 19.66
C SER A 91 0.51 -15.56 21.17
N GLY A 92 0.86 -14.47 21.85
CA GLY A 92 0.98 -14.45 23.31
C GLY A 92 -0.36 -14.62 24.02
N LEU A 93 -1.40 -13.92 23.56
CA LEU A 93 -2.75 -14.03 24.14
C LEU A 93 -3.40 -15.40 23.91
N TRP A 94 -3.26 -15.99 22.72
CA TRP A 94 -3.76 -17.34 22.45
C TRP A 94 -3.03 -18.40 23.29
N LYS A 95 -1.71 -18.26 23.47
CA LYS A 95 -0.94 -19.14 24.37
C LYS A 95 -1.34 -18.98 25.83
N THR A 96 -1.59 -17.76 26.31
CA THR A 96 -2.06 -17.53 27.68
C THR A 96 -3.46 -18.12 27.90
N LEU A 97 -4.37 -18.00 26.93
CA LEU A 97 -5.70 -18.59 27.00
C LEU A 97 -5.67 -20.13 26.92
N GLU A 98 -4.83 -20.69 26.05
CA GLU A 98 -4.61 -22.14 25.93
C GLU A 98 -4.03 -22.71 27.23
N ASN A 99 -3.01 -22.06 27.80
CA ASN A 99 -2.41 -22.45 29.08
C ASN A 99 -3.39 -22.31 30.26
N ALA A 100 -4.26 -21.29 30.25
CA ALA A 100 -5.30 -21.15 31.26
C ALA A 100 -6.36 -22.26 31.14
N GLY A 101 -6.71 -22.64 29.91
CA GLY A 101 -7.64 -23.73 29.63
C GLY A 101 -7.07 -25.13 29.92
N SER A 102 -5.75 -25.34 29.73
CA SER A 102 -5.10 -26.60 30.08
C SER A 102 -5.01 -26.80 31.59
N ASN A 103 -4.66 -25.75 32.35
CA ASN A 103 -4.60 -25.81 33.82
C ASN A 103 -5.98 -26.11 34.44
N LEU A 104 -7.06 -25.65 33.81
CA LEU A 104 -8.43 -25.98 34.23
C LEU A 104 -8.82 -27.42 33.86
N LYS A 105 -8.31 -27.99 32.75
CA LYS A 105 -8.60 -29.38 32.36
C LYS A 105 -7.94 -30.40 33.28
N ASP A 106 -6.79 -30.07 33.86
CA ASP A 106 -6.08 -30.94 34.80
C ASP A 106 -6.75 -30.99 36.19
N ASP A 107 -7.47 -29.93 36.58
CA ASP A 107 -8.20 -29.84 37.86
C ASP A 107 -9.56 -30.56 37.85
N PHE A 108 -10.12 -30.84 36.67
CA PHE A 108 -11.40 -31.57 36.51
C PHE A 108 -11.22 -33.07 36.19
N GLN A 109 -10.05 -33.66 36.44
CA GLN A 109 -9.89 -35.12 36.41
C GLN A 109 -10.58 -35.76 37.62
N ILE A 110 -11.89 -36.02 37.48
CA ILE A 110 -12.65 -36.85 38.42
C ILE A 110 -12.23 -38.30 38.20
N ASN A 111 -11.45 -38.87 39.13
CA ASN A 111 -11.16 -40.30 39.17
C ASN A 111 -12.46 -41.09 39.36
N PHE A 112 -12.75 -42.01 38.45
CA PHE A 112 -13.67 -43.13 38.70
C PHE A 112 -12.97 -44.21 39.52
#